data_AF-A0A956F262-F1
#
_entry.id   AF-A0A956F262-F1
#
_cell.length_a   1.000
_cell.length_b   1.000
_cell.length_c   1.000
_cell.angle_alpha   90.00
_cell.angle_beta   90.00
_cell.angle_gamma   90.00
#
_symmetry.space_group_name_H-M   'P 1'
#
loop_
_entity.id
_entity.type
_entity.pdbx_description
1 polymer ?
#
loop_
_entity_poly.entity_id
_entity_poly.type
_entity_poly.pdbx_seq_one_letter_code
_entity_poly.pdbx_strand_id
1 'polypeptide(L)'
;MSESTEVPYGDQARATVLVRADRADVFRLFTEDIDQWWRRGLAYRIGKGRSVMHLEPRVGGALFERFELRRAGKDTGSEKVIRTGTVTIWEPPSRLCF
;
A
#
# COMPACT_ATOMS: atom_id res chain seq x y z
N MET A 1 -23.48 -10.62 17.35
CA MET A 1 -22.13 -10.23 17.78
C MET A 1 -21.94 -8.81 17.32
N SER A 2 -21.94 -7.87 18.27
CA SER A 2 -21.98 -6.44 17.98
C SER A 2 -20.63 -5.98 17.45
N GLU A 3 -20.62 -5.43 16.25
CA GLU A 3 -19.47 -4.74 15.68
C GLU A 3 -19.32 -3.41 16.42
N SER A 4 -18.42 -3.36 17.40
CA SER A 4 -18.07 -2.12 18.08
C SER A 4 -17.43 -1.17 17.06
N THR A 5 -18.24 -0.27 16.49
CA THR A 5 -17.75 0.79 15.60
C THR A 5 -17.17 1.89 16.48
N GLU A 6 -15.99 1.65 17.05
CA GLU A 6 -15.25 2.71 17.70
C GLU A 6 -14.76 3.65 16.59
N VAL A 7 -15.46 4.77 16.44
CA VAL A 7 -15.13 5.80 15.45
C VAL A 7 -13.81 6.42 15.90
N PRO A 8 -12.71 6.29 15.13
CA PRO A 8 -11.44 6.88 15.56
C PRO A 8 -11.61 8.41 15.65
N TYR A 9 -11.26 8.99 16.81
CA TYR A 9 -11.30 10.43 17.00
C TYR A 9 -10.31 11.11 16.04
N GLY A 10 -10.80 11.96 15.14
CA GLY A 10 -9.99 12.70 14.16
C GLY A 10 -10.75 12.99 12.86
N ASP A 11 -10.10 13.71 11.94
CA ASP A 11 -10.62 13.93 10.59
C ASP A 11 -10.72 12.60 9.84
N GLN A 12 -11.90 12.31 9.29
CA GLN A 12 -12.15 11.10 8.53
C GLN A 12 -12.63 11.44 7.12
N ALA A 13 -12.10 10.71 6.14
CA ALA A 13 -12.58 10.74 4.77
C ALA A 13 -12.91 9.33 4.32
N ARG A 14 -14.12 9.13 3.80
CA ARG A 14 -14.55 7.88 3.17
C ARG A 14 -15.04 8.16 1.76
N ALA A 15 -14.50 7.44 0.80
CA ALA A 15 -15.00 7.38 -0.57
C ALA A 15 -15.45 5.95 -0.88
N THR A 16 -16.49 5.81 -1.68
CA THR A 16 -16.97 4.49 -2.15
C THR A 16 -17.34 4.62 -3.61
N VAL A 17 -16.89 3.65 -4.40
CA VAL A 17 -17.12 3.59 -5.85
C VAL A 17 -17.62 2.21 -6.22
N LEU A 18 -18.54 2.14 -7.17
CA LEU A 18 -19.00 0.89 -7.75
C LEU A 18 -18.14 0.57 -8.97
N VAL A 19 -17.55 -0.62 -8.98
CA VAL A 19 -16.71 -1.12 -10.07
C VAL A 19 -17.36 -2.38 -10.63
N ARG A 20 -17.50 -2.45 -11.96
CA ARG A 20 -18.01 -3.64 -12.65
C ARG A 20 -16.84 -4.60 -12.91
N ALA A 21 -16.44 -5.35 -11.88
CA ALA A 21 -15.39 -6.37 -11.95
C ALA A 21 -15.60 -7.43 -10.85
N ASP A 22 -14.98 -8.60 -11.02
CA ASP A 22 -15.00 -9.64 -9.99
C ASP A 22 -14.21 -9.19 -8.73
N ARG A 23 -14.72 -9.54 -7.55
CA ARG A 23 -14.12 -9.11 -6.29
C ARG A 23 -12.72 -9.71 -6.08
N ALA A 24 -12.50 -10.98 -6.45
CA ALA A 24 -11.21 -11.62 -6.27
C ALA A 24 -10.16 -11.02 -7.20
N ASP A 25 -10.53 -10.75 -8.46
CA ASP A 25 -9.64 -10.08 -9.42
C ASP A 25 -9.27 -8.67 -8.97
N VAL A 26 -10.25 -7.90 -8.48
CA VAL A 26 -10.00 -6.55 -7.94
C VAL A 26 -9.14 -6.61 -6.68
N PHE A 27 -9.38 -7.56 -5.78
CA PHE A 27 -8.56 -7.72 -4.58
C PHE A 27 -7.11 -8.05 -4.95
N ARG A 28 -6.90 -8.93 -5.93
CA ARG A 28 -5.57 -9.24 -6.46
C ARG A 28 -4.89 -8.00 -7.02
N LEU A 29 -5.58 -7.24 -7.88
CA LEU A 29 -5.06 -5.98 -8.43
C LEU A 29 -4.61 -4.99 -7.34
N PHE A 30 -5.43 -4.82 -6.30
CA PHE A 30 -5.11 -3.88 -5.20
C PHE A 30 -3.98 -4.36 -4.30
N THR A 31 -3.63 -5.64 -4.30
CA THR A 31 -2.67 -6.20 -3.35
C THR A 31 -1.38 -6.69 -4.01
N GLU A 32 -1.49 -7.52 -5.06
CA GLU A 32 -0.37 -8.09 -5.78
C GLU A 32 0.20 -7.11 -6.82
N ASP A 33 -0.66 -6.33 -7.47
CA ASP A 33 -0.27 -5.37 -8.52
C ASP A 33 -0.14 -3.93 -8.00
N ILE A 34 0.10 -3.76 -6.69
CA ILE A 34 0.10 -2.46 -6.02
C ILE A 34 1.05 -1.43 -6.66
N ASP A 35 2.22 -1.86 -7.15
CA ASP A 35 3.16 -0.94 -7.81
C ASP A 35 2.63 -0.35 -9.12
N GLN A 36 1.70 -1.03 -9.80
CA GLN A 36 1.18 -0.61 -11.10
C GLN A 36 0.23 0.58 -10.98
N TRP A 37 -0.62 0.60 -9.95
CA TRP A 37 -1.64 1.65 -9.79
C TRP A 37 -1.29 2.68 -8.72
N TRP A 38 -0.37 2.36 -7.79
CA TRP A 38 0.06 3.35 -6.81
C TRP A 38 0.81 4.48 -7.51
N ARG A 39 0.22 5.68 -7.46
CA ARG A 39 0.72 6.86 -8.19
C ARG A 39 2.20 7.09 -7.92
N ARG A 40 2.95 7.43 -8.98
CA ARG A 40 4.38 7.77 -8.90
C ARG A 40 4.58 9.26 -8.62
N GLY A 41 5.76 9.61 -8.12
CA GLY A 41 6.19 10.99 -7.86
C GLY A 41 6.37 11.29 -6.38
N LEU A 42 7.12 12.37 -6.09
CA LEU A 42 7.55 12.74 -4.73
C LEU A 42 6.40 13.00 -3.74
N ALA A 43 5.19 13.30 -4.24
CA ALA A 43 4.01 13.50 -3.41
C ALA A 43 3.37 12.19 -2.93
N TYR A 44 3.69 11.06 -3.57
CA TYR A 44 3.01 9.77 -3.35
C TYR A 44 3.97 8.64 -2.94
N ARG A 45 5.27 8.87 -3.10
CA ARG A 45 6.35 7.90 -2.87
C ARG A 45 7.55 8.57 -2.21
N ILE A 46 8.26 7.81 -1.38
CA ILE A 46 9.45 8.25 -0.65
C ILE A 46 10.68 8.25 -1.58
N GLY A 47 10.78 7.27 -2.47
CA GLY A 47 11.87 7.17 -3.43
C GLY A 47 11.85 8.33 -4.43
N LYS A 48 13.00 9.01 -4.62
CA LYS A 48 13.14 10.11 -5.59
C LYS A 48 13.46 9.63 -7.01
N GLY A 49 13.27 8.34 -7.28
CA GLY A 49 13.71 7.67 -8.50
C GLY A 49 12.91 6.42 -8.78
N ARG A 50 13.57 5.40 -9.33
CA ARG A 50 12.94 4.10 -9.50
C ARG A 50 12.60 3.54 -8.13
N SER A 51 11.32 3.25 -7.91
CA SER A 51 10.85 2.60 -6.71
C SER A 51 9.78 1.58 -7.02
N VAL A 52 9.64 0.61 -6.12
CA VAL A 52 8.70 -0.49 -6.19
C VAL A 52 7.92 -0.53 -4.88
N MET A 53 6.60 -0.50 -4.98
CA MET A 53 5.70 -0.77 -3.86
C MET A 53 5.46 -2.28 -3.74
N HIS A 54 5.44 -2.79 -2.51
CA HIS A 54 5.13 -4.19 -2.25
C HIS A 54 4.36 -4.36 -0.94
N LEU A 55 3.50 -5.37 -0.92
CA LEU A 55 2.66 -5.74 0.21
C LEU A 55 2.89 -7.20 0.57
N GLU A 56 3.21 -7.47 1.83
CA GLU A 56 3.24 -8.84 2.34
C GLU A 56 1.80 -9.30 2.72
N PRO A 57 1.26 -10.37 2.11
CA PRO A 57 -0.16 -10.74 2.22
C PRO A 57 -0.46 -11.57 3.48
N ARG A 58 -0.27 -10.98 4.65
CA ARG A 58 -0.53 -11.61 5.96
C ARG A 58 -0.64 -10.58 7.08
N VAL A 59 -1.35 -10.92 8.16
CA VAL A 59 -1.33 -10.12 9.39
C VAL A 59 0.11 -9.97 9.90
N GLY A 60 0.48 -8.75 10.29
CA GLY A 60 1.85 -8.36 10.65
C GLY A 60 2.77 -8.08 9.45
N GLY A 61 2.32 -8.35 8.23
CA GLY A 61 3.04 -8.08 6.99
C GLY A 61 3.31 -6.59 6.77
N ALA A 62 4.37 -6.29 6.03
CA ALA A 62 4.73 -4.91 5.69
C ALA A 62 4.09 -4.45 4.36
N LEU A 63 3.54 -3.24 4.37
CA LEU A 63 3.52 -2.40 3.15
C LEU A 63 4.84 -1.65 3.12
N PHE A 64 5.62 -1.80 2.06
CA PHE A 64 6.91 -1.15 1.96
C PHE A 64 7.21 -0.63 0.56
N GLU A 65 8.08 0.37 0.53
CA GLU A 65 8.67 0.88 -0.69
C GLU A 65 10.16 0.52 -0.72
N ARG A 66 10.59 -0.10 -1.82
CA ARG A 66 12.01 -0.32 -2.14
C ARG A 66 12.43 0.66 -3.21
N PHE A 67 13.58 1.32 -3.06
CA PHE A 67 14.10 2.26 -4.04
C PHE A 67 15.62 2.35 -4.03
N GLU A 68 16.17 2.76 -5.17
CA GLU A 68 17.60 3.05 -5.28
C GLU A 68 17.94 4.39 -4.62
N LEU A 69 19.01 4.39 -3.84
CA LEU A 69 19.54 5.59 -3.21
C LEU A 69 20.19 6.48 -4.27
N ARG A 70 19.91 7.79 -4.14
CA ARG A 70 20.51 8.82 -4.97
C ARG A 70 21.38 9.75 -4.15
N ARG A 71 22.57 10.04 -4.66
CA ARG A 71 23.49 11.04 -4.09
C ARG A 71 23.86 12.03 -5.19
N ALA A 72 23.67 13.32 -4.92
CA ALA A 72 23.91 14.40 -5.89
C ALA A 72 23.27 14.14 -7.27
N GLY A 73 22.06 13.58 -7.29
CA GLY A 73 21.31 13.30 -8.51
C GLY A 73 21.72 12.05 -9.29
N LYS A 74 22.68 11.25 -8.81
CA LYS A 74 23.09 9.99 -9.44
C LYS A 74 22.71 8.78 -8.59
N ASP A 75 22.36 7.68 -9.25
CA ASP A 75 22.14 6.38 -8.63
C ASP A 75 23.44 5.87 -8.00
N THR A 76 23.37 5.41 -6.75
CA THR A 76 24.55 4.89 -6.04
C THR A 76 24.70 3.37 -6.20
N GLY A 77 23.74 2.70 -6.86
CA GLY A 77 23.64 1.24 -6.91
C GLY A 77 23.27 0.60 -5.57
N SER A 78 23.00 1.39 -4.53
CA SER A 78 22.58 0.92 -3.22
C SER A 78 21.07 1.03 -3.09
N GLU A 79 20.43 0.06 -2.46
CA GLU A 79 18.99 0.06 -2.28
C GLU A 79 18.60 0.35 -0.84
N LYS A 80 17.42 0.93 -0.67
CA LYS A 80 16.78 1.12 0.64
C LYS A 80 15.36 0.59 0.59
N VAL A 81 14.96 -0.04 1.68
CA VAL A 81 13.58 -0.48 1.92
C VAL A 81 13.03 0.30 3.11
N ILE A 82 11.84 0.89 2.96
CA ILE A 82 11.15 1.59 4.03
C ILE A 82 9.75 1.00 4.17
N ARG A 83 9.41 0.56 5.38
CA ARG A 83 8.04 0.18 5.73
C ARG A 83 7.20 1.45 5.88
N THR A 84 6.06 1.47 5.21
CA THR A 84 5.09 2.57 5.25
C THR A 84 3.78 2.18 5.96
N GLY A 85 3.54 0.88 6.15
CA GLY A 85 2.36 0.38 6.86
C GLY A 85 2.52 -1.05 7.38
N THR A 86 1.60 -1.46 8.24
CA THR A 86 1.57 -2.81 8.84
C THR A 86 0.20 -3.41 8.62
N VAL A 87 0.10 -4.55 7.95
CA VAL A 87 -1.20 -5.21 7.78
C VAL A 87 -1.75 -5.65 9.13
N THR A 88 -2.89 -5.10 9.52
CA THR A 88 -3.60 -5.42 10.77
C THR A 88 -4.71 -6.45 10.54
N ILE A 89 -5.32 -6.46 9.35
CA ILE A 89 -6.33 -7.43 8.93
C ILE A 89 -6.02 -7.91 7.51
N TRP A 90 -6.09 -9.22 7.30
CA TRP A 90 -5.92 -9.87 5.99
C TRP A 90 -6.95 -10.99 5.80
N GLU A 91 -8.03 -10.69 5.09
CA GLU A 91 -9.13 -11.63 4.80
C GLU A 91 -9.47 -11.58 3.30
N PRO A 92 -8.72 -12.26 2.44
CA PRO A 92 -8.98 -12.26 1.00
C PRO A 92 -10.32 -12.97 0.66
N PRO A 93 -11.09 -12.47 -0.33
CA PRO A 93 -10.91 -11.23 -1.07
C PRO A 93 -11.72 -10.05 -0.48
N SER A 94 -12.09 -10.11 0.79
CA SER A 94 -13.08 -9.22 1.41
C SER A 94 -12.50 -8.03 2.17
N ARG A 95 -11.31 -8.16 2.79
CA ARG A 95 -10.81 -7.13 3.72
C ARG A 95 -9.29 -7.09 3.81
N LEU A 96 -8.77 -5.87 3.78
CA LEU A 96 -7.39 -5.50 4.10
C LEU A 96 -7.43 -4.23 4.96
N CYS A 97 -6.69 -4.22 6.06
CA CYS A 97 -6.47 -3.04 6.89
C CYS A 97 -4.98 -2.89 7.23
N PHE A 98 -4.55 -1.65 7.49
CA PHE A 98 -3.19 -1.29 7.87
C PHE A 98 -3.11 -0.73 9.30
#